data_AF-X1BNC5-F1
#
_entry.id   AF-X1BNC5-F1
#
_cell.length_a   1.000
_cell.length_b   1.000
_cell.length_c   1.000
_cell.angle_alpha   90.00
_cell.angle_beta   90.00
_cell.angle_gamma   90.00
#
_symmetry.space_group_name_H-M   'P 1'
#
loop_
_entity.id
_entity.type
_entity.pdbx_description
1 polymer ?
#
loop_
_entity_poly.entity_id
_entity_poly.type
_entity_poly.pdbx_seq_one_letter_code
_entity_poly.pdbx_strand_id
1 'polypeptide(L)'
;LIKYTPEPIAKIVKALAVVGIIIHEICHVVMCFITRSPIENVSLIKKVEFENSGKVGYYGQVNVYEERISFLKAFLVSFAPLYLSFWLFFSILGFLIDNQVTPLIFFLSILLLVSLVLSTASSFCQRI
;
A
#
# COMPACT_ATOMS: atom_id res chain seq x y z
N LEU A 1 -12.23 11.72 9.35
CA LEU A 1 -11.11 12.56 9.81
C LEU A 1 -10.58 13.56 8.77
N ILE A 2 -10.50 13.21 7.47
CA ILE A 2 -9.82 14.07 6.46
C ILE A 2 -10.67 15.26 5.95
N LYS A 3 -11.98 15.29 6.26
CA LYS A 3 -12.89 16.37 5.83
C LYS A 3 -12.55 17.76 6.43
N TYR A 4 -11.70 17.81 7.46
CA TYR A 4 -11.36 19.05 8.19
C TYR A 4 -9.86 19.38 8.14
N THR A 5 -9.07 18.68 7.32
CA THR A 5 -7.63 18.93 7.23
C THR A 5 -7.36 20.12 6.28
N PRO A 6 -6.50 21.08 6.65
CA PRO A 6 -6.10 22.18 5.77
C PRO A 6 -5.57 21.67 4.42
N GLU A 7 -5.92 22.37 3.33
CA GLU A 7 -5.52 22.11 1.94
C GLU A 7 -4.08 21.59 1.71
N PRO A 8 -3.02 22.17 2.30
CA PRO A 8 -1.67 21.66 2.08
C PRO A 8 -1.42 20.29 2.72
N ILE A 9 -1.99 20.04 3.89
CA ILE A 9 -1.84 18.77 4.62
C ILE A 9 -2.66 17.68 3.93
N ALA A 10 -3.86 18.01 3.44
CA ALA A 10 -4.71 17.08 2.70
C ALA A 10 -4.00 16.52 1.44
N LYS A 11 -3.24 17.36 0.72
CA LYS A 11 -2.45 16.92 -0.44
C LYS A 11 -1.33 15.96 -0.06
N ILE A 12 -0.63 16.22 1.03
CA ILE A 12 0.45 15.34 1.54
C ILE A 12 -0.13 13.98 1.92
N VAL A 13 -1.23 13.96 2.68
CA VAL A 13 -1.89 12.71 3.09
C VAL A 13 -2.38 11.91 1.88
N LYS A 14 -2.94 12.59 0.86
CA LYS A 14 -3.32 11.94 -0.41
C LYS A 14 -2.11 11.32 -1.12
N ALA A 15 -0.99 12.05 -1.21
CA ALA A 15 0.22 11.51 -1.82
C ALA A 15 0.73 10.27 -1.06
N LEU A 16 0.77 10.32 0.28
CA LEU A 16 1.17 9.18 1.11
C LEU A 16 0.22 7.99 0.98
N ALA A 17 -1.08 8.24 0.84
CA ALA A 17 -2.10 7.22 0.61
C ALA A 17 -1.92 6.53 -0.75
N VAL A 18 -1.64 7.29 -1.81
CA VAL A 18 -1.33 6.74 -3.14
C VAL A 18 -0.06 5.88 -3.08
N VAL A 19 0.99 6.34 -2.41
CA VAL A 19 2.20 5.53 -2.17
C VAL A 19 1.86 4.24 -1.41
N GLY A 20 1.01 4.33 -0.39
CA GLY A 20 0.54 3.16 0.35
C GLY A 20 -0.20 2.15 -0.55
N ILE A 21 -1.06 2.61 -1.45
CA ILE A 21 -1.76 1.75 -2.43
C ILE A 21 -0.76 1.06 -3.36
N ILE A 22 0.24 1.80 -3.86
CA ILE A 22 1.28 1.22 -4.73
C ILE A 22 2.03 0.11 -3.99
N ILE A 23 2.46 0.36 -2.75
CA ILE A 23 3.14 -0.63 -1.93
C ILE A 23 2.23 -1.86 -1.69
N HIS A 24 0.93 -1.63 -1.46
CA HIS A 24 -0.05 -2.70 -1.22
C HIS A 24 -0.11 -3.68 -2.40
N GLU A 25 -0.26 -3.15 -3.61
CA GLU A 25 -0.29 -3.98 -4.81
C GLU A 25 1.05 -4.65 -5.10
N ILE A 26 2.17 -3.97 -4.85
CA ILE A 26 3.50 -4.57 -4.98
C ILE A 26 3.63 -5.78 -4.06
N CYS A 27 3.11 -5.71 -2.82
CA CYS A 27 3.11 -6.86 -1.93
C CYS A 27 2.34 -8.06 -2.50
N HIS A 28 1.17 -7.83 -3.10
CA HIS A 28 0.43 -8.89 -3.81
C HIS A 28 1.24 -9.46 -4.97
N VAL A 29 1.87 -8.62 -5.80
CA VAL A 29 2.71 -9.06 -6.93
C VAL A 29 3.90 -9.90 -6.45
N VAL A 30 4.61 -9.45 -5.41
CA VAL A 30 5.75 -10.16 -4.82
C VAL A 30 5.31 -11.53 -4.31
N MET A 31 4.17 -11.59 -3.60
CA MET A 31 3.69 -12.87 -3.09
C MET A 31 3.25 -13.80 -4.21
N CYS A 32 2.57 -13.29 -5.25
CA CYS A 32 2.23 -14.07 -6.44
C CYS A 32 3.48 -14.66 -7.11
N PHE A 33 4.59 -13.91 -7.15
CA PHE A 33 5.87 -14.42 -7.67
C PHE A 33 6.44 -15.55 -6.79
N ILE A 34 6.43 -15.37 -5.47
CA ILE A 34 6.89 -16.38 -4.49
C ILE A 34 6.06 -17.67 -4.59
N THR A 35 4.73 -17.55 -4.65
CA THR A 35 3.82 -18.69 -4.71
C THR A 35 3.68 -19.29 -6.12
N ARG A 36 4.36 -18.71 -7.12
CA ARG A 36 4.22 -19.02 -8.54
C ARG A 36 2.75 -19.05 -8.96
N SER A 37 1.99 -18.06 -8.50
CA SER A 37 0.58 -17.89 -8.87
C SER A 37 0.49 -17.19 -10.22
N PRO A 38 -0.32 -17.69 -11.16
CA PRO A 38 -0.40 -17.14 -12.52
C PRO A 38 -1.16 -15.81 -12.52
N ILE A 39 -0.42 -14.71 -12.66
CA ILE A 39 -0.97 -13.35 -12.72
C ILE A 39 -1.57 -13.09 -14.10
N GLU A 40 -2.82 -12.64 -14.15
CA GLU A 40 -3.52 -12.28 -15.38
C GLU A 40 -3.37 -10.79 -15.70
N ASN A 41 -3.52 -9.93 -14.69
CA ASN A 41 -3.42 -8.49 -14.87
C ASN A 41 -2.90 -7.81 -13.60
N VAL A 42 -2.06 -6.80 -13.76
CA VAL A 42 -1.59 -5.94 -12.66
C VAL A 42 -1.89 -4.50 -13.02
N SER A 43 -2.57 -3.80 -12.14
CA SER A 43 -2.77 -2.37 -12.22
C SER A 43 -2.45 -1.75 -10.87
N LEU A 44 -1.34 -1.02 -10.81
CA LEU A 44 -0.85 -0.45 -9.55
C LEU A 44 -1.67 0.79 -9.13
N ILE A 45 -2.22 1.53 -10.11
CA ILE A 45 -3.03 2.72 -9.86
C ILE A 45 -4.10 2.83 -10.96
N LYS A 46 -5.36 2.85 -10.54
CA LYS A 46 -6.52 3.24 -11.33
C LYS A 46 -7.21 4.40 -10.63
N LYS A 47 -7.56 5.41 -11.41
CA LYS A 47 -8.37 6.55 -10.97
C LYS A 47 -9.84 6.18 -11.14
N VAL A 48 -10.65 6.33 -10.10
CA VAL A 48 -12.12 6.22 -10.17
C VAL A 48 -12.71 7.58 -9.87
N GLU A 49 -13.55 8.06 -10.77
CA GLU A 49 -14.39 9.23 -10.52
C GLU A 49 -15.75 8.72 -10.06
N PHE A 50 -16.10 9.03 -8.81
CA PHE A 50 -17.42 8.67 -8.28
C PHE A 50 -18.45 9.66 -8.84
N GLU A 51 -19.28 9.19 -9.79
CA GLU A 51 -20.26 9.96 -10.58
C GLU A 51 -21.15 10.91 -9.76
N ASN A 52 -21.36 10.66 -8.47
CA ASN A 52 -22.27 11.44 -7.62
C ASN A 52 -21.62 12.30 -6.53
N SER A 53 -20.28 12.42 -6.45
CA SER A 53 -19.66 13.16 -5.34
C SER A 53 -18.50 14.09 -5.70
N GLY A 54 -18.07 14.14 -6.96
CA GLY A 54 -16.86 14.87 -7.37
C GLY A 54 -15.58 14.35 -6.69
N LYS A 55 -15.64 13.20 -6.02
CA LYS A 55 -14.51 12.57 -5.34
C LYS A 55 -13.77 11.67 -6.32
N VAL A 56 -12.46 11.86 -6.35
CA VAL A 56 -11.53 11.00 -7.08
C VAL A 56 -10.95 10.01 -6.08
N GLY A 57 -11.19 8.72 -6.30
CA GLY A 57 -10.54 7.63 -5.58
C GLY A 57 -9.40 7.04 -6.39
N TYR A 58 -8.43 6.45 -5.69
CA TYR A 58 -7.35 5.67 -6.30
C TYR A 58 -7.41 4.25 -5.73
N TYR A 59 -7.26 3.25 -6.59
CA TYR A 59 -7.15 1.85 -6.18
C TYR A 59 -6.19 1.11 -7.10
N GLY A 60 -5.67 -0.01 -6.62
CA GLY A 60 -4.93 -0.96 -7.42
C GLY A 60 -5.70 -2.27 -7.56
N GLN A 61 -5.24 -3.12 -8.47
CA GLN A 61 -5.84 -4.42 -8.73
C GLN A 61 -4.79 -5.39 -9.26
N VAL A 62 -4.63 -6.52 -8.58
CA VAL A 62 -3.89 -7.69 -9.06
C VAL A 62 -4.87 -8.83 -9.28
N ASN A 63 -5.11 -9.18 -10.55
CA ASN A 63 -5.94 -10.32 -10.92
C ASN A 63 -5.06 -11.55 -11.18
N VAL A 64 -5.49 -12.69 -10.66
CA VAL A 64 -4.77 -13.96 -10.72
C VAL A 64 -5.77 -15.01 -11.21
N TYR A 65 -5.36 -15.93 -12.09
CA TYR A 65 -6.28 -16.93 -12.65
C TYR A 65 -6.83 -17.85 -11.54
N GLU A 66 -8.10 -17.63 -11.17
CA GLU A 66 -8.76 -18.25 -10.00
C GLU A 66 -8.80 -19.79 -10.10
N GLU A 67 -8.97 -20.35 -11.30
CA GLU A 67 -9.04 -21.80 -11.54
C GLU A 67 -7.75 -22.57 -11.19
N ARG A 68 -6.63 -21.89 -10.95
CA ARG A 68 -5.31 -22.51 -10.73
C ARG A 68 -4.66 -22.20 -9.39
N ILE A 69 -5.40 -21.61 -8.45
CA ILE A 69 -4.86 -21.22 -7.13
C ILE A 69 -5.39 -22.16 -6.05
N SER A 70 -4.48 -22.77 -5.29
CA SER A 70 -4.87 -23.51 -4.08
C SER A 70 -5.23 -22.55 -2.95
N PHE A 71 -6.09 -23.00 -2.03
CA PHE A 71 -6.51 -22.19 -0.87
C PHE A 71 -5.33 -21.54 -0.13
N LEU A 72 -4.25 -22.28 0.12
CA LEU A 72 -3.06 -21.75 0.80
C LEU A 72 -2.39 -20.62 0.02
N LYS A 73 -2.31 -20.71 -1.32
CA LYS A 73 -1.76 -19.64 -2.15
C LYS A 73 -2.67 -18.41 -2.13
N ALA A 74 -3.98 -18.60 -2.23
CA ALA A 74 -4.94 -17.50 -2.11
C ALA A 74 -4.80 -16.80 -0.75
N PHE A 75 -4.74 -17.57 0.33
CA PHE A 75 -4.54 -17.05 1.69
C PHE A 75 -3.25 -16.25 1.81
N LEU A 76 -2.12 -16.78 1.34
CA LEU A 76 -0.82 -16.09 1.37
C LEU A 76 -0.85 -14.79 0.57
N VAL A 77 -1.44 -14.80 -0.63
CA VAL A 77 -1.57 -13.62 -1.48
C VAL A 77 -2.47 -12.58 -0.80
N SER A 78 -3.61 -12.96 -0.22
CA SER A 78 -4.51 -12.04 0.48
C SER A 78 -3.86 -11.37 1.70
N PHE A 79 -3.03 -12.10 2.45
CA PHE A 79 -2.31 -11.56 3.62
C PHE A 79 -0.95 -10.92 3.27
N ALA A 80 -0.54 -10.95 2.00
CA ALA A 80 0.77 -10.45 1.58
C ALA A 80 1.03 -8.99 1.93
N PRO A 81 0.10 -8.03 1.72
CA PRO A 81 0.32 -6.63 2.08
C PRO A 81 0.52 -6.46 3.57
N LEU A 82 -0.21 -7.21 4.38
CA LEU A 82 -0.05 -7.20 5.84
C LEU A 82 1.35 -7.72 6.19
N TYR A 83 1.68 -8.95 5.82
CA TYR A 83 2.93 -9.59 6.21
C TYR A 83 4.17 -8.80 5.75
N LEU A 84 4.21 -8.42 4.47
CA LEU A 84 5.36 -7.72 3.89
C LEU A 84 5.49 -6.29 4.39
N SER A 85 4.37 -5.56 4.57
CA SER A 85 4.43 -4.21 5.12
C SER A 85 4.86 -4.22 6.58
N PHE A 86 4.41 -5.18 7.39
CA PHE A 86 4.86 -5.33 8.78
C PHE A 86 6.35 -5.63 8.87
N TRP A 87 6.84 -6.58 8.06
CA TRP A 87 8.26 -6.91 8.03
C TRP A 87 9.13 -5.70 7.64
N LEU A 88 8.71 -4.96 6.61
CA LEU A 88 9.43 -3.78 6.13
C LEU A 88 9.34 -2.61 7.13
N PHE A 89 8.20 -2.44 7.79
CA PHE A 89 8.00 -1.45 8.86
C PHE A 89 8.99 -1.68 10.02
N PHE A 90 9.05 -2.89 10.56
CA PHE A 90 9.96 -3.19 11.67
C PHE A 90 11.43 -3.13 11.26
N SER A 91 11.75 -3.49 10.01
CA SER A 91 13.12 -3.39 9.49
C SER A 91 13.60 -1.94 9.42
N ILE A 92 12.75 -1.03 8.90
CA ILE A 92 13.06 0.41 8.87
C ILE A 92 13.12 0.97 10.29
N LEU A 93 12.17 0.60 11.16
CA LEU A 93 12.15 1.07 12.54
C LEU A 93 13.41 0.64 13.30
N GLY A 94 13.83 -0.61 13.19
CA GLY A 94 15.07 -1.11 13.78
C GLY A 94 16.29 -0.36 13.25
N PHE A 95 16.37 -0.17 11.92
CA PHE A 95 17.46 0.61 11.31
C PHE A 95 17.55 2.04 11.87
N LEU A 96 16.41 2.71 12.09
CA LEU A 96 16.36 4.05 12.67
C LEU A 96 16.76 4.10 14.16
N ILE A 97 16.46 3.05 14.92
CA ILE A 97 16.80 2.96 16.35
C ILE A 97 18.30 2.67 16.53
N ASP A 98 18.83 1.76 15.72
CA ASP A 98 20.19 1.23 15.92
C ASP A 98 21.28 2.11 15.28
N ASN A 99 20.93 2.97 14.32
CA ASN A 99 21.90 3.78 13.57
C ASN A 99 21.67 5.27 13.77
N GLN A 100 22.78 6.01 13.85
CA GLN A 100 22.73 7.47 13.72
C GLN A 100 22.51 7.83 12.26
N VAL A 101 21.25 8.02 11.88
CA VAL A 101 20.86 8.42 10.54
C VAL A 101 20.90 9.94 10.38
N THR A 102 21.18 10.40 9.16
CA THR A 102 21.08 11.82 8.84
C THR A 102 19.62 12.29 8.96
N PRO A 103 19.36 13.57 9.31
CA PRO A 103 18.01 14.08 9.46
C PRO A 103 17.12 13.85 8.23
N LEU A 104 17.70 13.97 7.03
CA LEU A 104 16.97 13.74 5.78
C LEU A 104 16.50 12.29 5.63
N ILE A 105 17.37 11.31 5.93
CA ILE A 105 17.00 9.89 5.89
C ILE A 105 15.94 9.61 6.96
N PHE A 106 16.09 10.17 8.15
CA PHE A 106 15.10 10.03 9.22
C PHE A 106 13.70 10.49 8.77
N PHE A 107 13.58 11.70 8.22
CA PHE A 107 12.29 12.22 7.74
C PHE A 107 11.69 11.37 6.61
N LEU A 108 12.49 10.94 5.64
CA LEU A 108 12.03 10.07 4.55
C LEU A 108 11.54 8.71 5.09
N SER A 109 12.27 8.12 6.04
CA SER A 109 11.88 6.86 6.66
C SER A 109 10.57 6.99 7.44
N ILE A 110 10.35 8.08 8.17
CA ILE A 110 9.07 8.33 8.86
C ILE A 110 7.91 8.43 7.85
N LEU A 111 8.08 9.17 6.75
CA LEU A 111 7.06 9.25 5.70
C LEU A 111 6.74 7.87 5.11
N LEU A 112 7.77 7.05 4.88
CA LEU A 112 7.61 5.69 4.38
C LEU A 112 6.89 4.78 5.39
N LEU A 113 7.23 4.88 6.69
CA LEU A 113 6.53 4.15 7.76
C LEU A 113 5.05 4.50 7.80
N VAL A 114 4.70 5.78 7.67
CA VAL A 114 3.30 6.23 7.57
C VAL A 114 2.62 5.66 6.33
N SER A 115 3.29 5.67 5.18
CA SER A 115 2.76 5.06 3.94
C SER A 115 2.55 3.55 4.07
N LEU A 116 3.40 2.82 4.79
CA LEU A 116 3.24 1.38 5.04
C LEU A 116 2.03 1.09 5.93
N VAL A 117 1.82 1.89 6.98
CA VAL A 117 0.62 1.78 7.82
C VAL A 117 -0.63 2.04 6.97
N LEU A 118 -0.63 3.09 6.15
CA LEU A 118 -1.73 3.39 5.22
C LEU A 118 -1.93 2.30 4.16
N SER A 119 -0.86 1.65 3.70
CA SER A 119 -0.90 0.53 2.76
C SER A 119 -1.73 -0.64 3.29
N THR A 120 -1.57 -0.99 4.56
CA THR A 120 -2.37 -2.04 5.20
C THR A 120 -3.84 -1.66 5.39
N ALA A 121 -4.15 -0.37 5.39
CA ALA A 121 -5.50 0.19 5.46
C ALA A 121 -5.99 0.71 4.09
N SER A 122 -5.59 0.05 2.99
CA SER A 122 -5.86 0.51 1.62
C SER A 122 -7.36 0.76 1.34
N SER A 123 -8.27 0.02 1.98
CA SER A 123 -9.73 0.22 1.90
C SER A 123 -10.19 1.60 2.40
N PHE A 124 -9.47 2.19 3.37
CA PHE A 124 -9.69 3.55 3.84
C PHE A 124 -9.11 4.57 2.85
N CYS A 125 -7.94 4.28 2.27
CA CYS A 125 -7.25 5.13 1.29
C CYS A 125 -8.03 5.33 -0.01
N GLN A 126 -8.79 4.33 -0.46
CA GLN A 126 -9.63 4.42 -1.66
C GLN A 126 -10.72 5.52 -1.58
N ARG A 127 -11.04 6.00 -0.37
CA ARG A 127 -12.13 6.97 -0.11
C ARG A 127 -11.65 8.39 0.25
N ILE A 128 -10.33 8.66 0.15
CA ILE A 128 -9.68 9.94 0.51
C ILE A 128 -9.61 10.89 -0.70
#